data_AF-A0A2H5CP97-F1
#
_entry.id   AF-A0A2H5CP97-F1
#
_cell.length_a   1.000
_cell.length_b   1.000
_cell.length_c   1.000
_cell.angle_alpha   90.00
_cell.angle_beta   90.00
_cell.angle_gamma   90.00
#
_symmetry.space_group_name_H-M   'P 1'
#
loop_
_entity.id
_entity.type
_entity.pdbx_description
1 polymer ?
#
loop_
_entity_poly.entity_id
_entity_poly.type
_entity_poly.pdbx_seq_one_letter_code
_entity_poly.pdbx_strand_id
1 'polypeptide(L)' 'MGWAMSFSPDSRLTMKALEMAWETRGKPVGVMFHSDSNNADVSLYHHLVCRLTRLV' A
#
# COMPACT_ATOMS: atom_id res chain seq x y z
N MET A 1 -11.80 9.71 -9.29
CA MET A 1 -11.42 8.35 -8.85
C MET A 1 -10.35 7.85 -9.82
N GLY A 2 -9.34 7.11 -9.38
CA GLY A 2 -8.27 6.59 -10.24
C GLY A 2 -7.95 5.13 -9.88
N TRP A 3 -7.53 4.33 -10.87
CA TRP A 3 -7.28 2.89 -10.73
C TRP A 3 -6.10 2.45 -11.60
N ALA A 4 -5.32 1.47 -11.16
CA ALA A 4 -4.26 0.86 -11.95
C ALA A 4 -4.14 -0.63 -11.60
N MET A 5 -3.80 -1.48 -12.56
CA MET A 5 -3.80 -2.95 -12.40
C MET A 5 -2.53 -3.58 -12.99
N SER A 6 -2.09 -4.68 -12.37
CA SER A 6 -1.01 -5.57 -12.81
C SER A 6 -1.34 -7.01 -12.42
N PHE A 7 -0.63 -7.96 -13.01
CA PHE A 7 -0.74 -9.39 -12.68
C PHE A 7 0.04 -9.78 -11.41
N SER A 8 0.85 -8.89 -10.85
CA SER A 8 1.65 -9.11 -9.64
C SER A 8 1.67 -7.83 -8.79
N PRO A 9 1.92 -7.91 -7.47
CA PRO A 9 2.01 -6.71 -6.64
C PRO A 9 3.06 -5.71 -7.16
N ASP A 10 2.64 -4.47 -7.42
CA ASP A 10 3.51 -3.39 -7.89
C ASP A 10 3.14 -2.06 -7.20
N SER A 11 4.05 -1.57 -6.36
CA SER A 11 3.90 -0.30 -5.62
C SER A 11 3.74 0.93 -6.54
N ARG A 12 4.24 0.87 -7.77
CA ARG A 12 4.13 1.98 -8.74
C ARG A 12 2.69 2.22 -9.18
N LEU A 13 1.84 1.18 -9.13
CA LEU A 13 0.44 1.31 -9.50
C LEU A 13 -0.36 2.14 -8.50
N THR A 14 -0.03 2.07 -7.21
CA THR A 14 -0.63 2.94 -6.20
C THR A 14 -0.38 4.40 -6.55
N MET A 15 0.86 4.73 -6.95
CA MET A 15 1.24 6.09 -7.36
C MET A 15 0.46 6.55 -8.59
N LYS A 16 0.35 5.69 -9.60
CA LYS A 16 -0.39 5.99 -10.83
C LYS A 16 -1.88 6.20 -10.56
N ALA A 17 -2.50 5.36 -9.74
CA ALA A 17 -3.90 5.49 -9.35
C ALA A 17 -4.17 6.79 -8.57
N LEU A 18 -3.26 7.18 -7.67
CA LEU A 18 -3.34 8.45 -6.94
C LEU A 18 -3.19 9.66 -7.86
N GLU A 19 -2.25 9.63 -8.79
CA GLU A 19 -2.04 10.69 -9.77
C GLU A 19 -3.27 10.91 -10.65
N MET A 20 -3.88 9.82 -11.17
CA MET A 20 -5.13 9.94 -11.92
C MET A 20 -6.27 10.51 -11.07
N ALA A 21 -6.39 10.09 -9.80
CA ALA A 21 -7.40 10.62 -8.90
C ALA A 21 -7.18 12.12 -8.59
N TRP A 22 -5.92 12.54 -8.46
CA TRP A 22 -5.51 13.93 -8.24
C TRP A 22 -5.88 14.83 -9.42
N GLU A 23 -5.47 14.44 -10.62
CA GLU A 23 -5.74 15.15 -11.87
C GLU A 23 -7.25 15.27 -12.10
N THR A 24 -7.99 14.16 -11.92
CA THR A 24 -9.46 14.14 -12.07
C THR A 24 -10.18 15.07 -11.09
N ARG A 25 -9.57 15.35 -9.93
CA ARG A 25 -10.12 16.27 -8.91
C ARG A 25 -9.67 17.72 -9.10
N GLY A 26 -8.95 18.03 -10.18
CA GLY A 26 -8.52 19.38 -10.50
C GLY A 26 -7.35 19.87 -9.65
N LYS A 27 -6.45 18.96 -9.25
CA LYS A 27 -5.21 19.29 -8.51
C LYS A 27 -5.48 20.11 -7.22
N PRO A 28 -6.32 19.61 -6.29
CA PRO A 28 -6.63 20.31 -5.05
C PRO A 28 -5.35 20.62 -4.25
N VAL A 29 -5.35 21.54 -3.29
CA VAL A 29 -4.17 21.79 -2.44
C VAL A 29 -4.40 21.32 -1.01
N GLY A 30 -3.33 20.95 -0.30
CA GLY A 30 -3.43 20.51 1.09
C GLY A 30 -4.00 19.09 1.30
N VAL A 31 -3.89 18.21 0.31
CA VAL A 31 -4.31 16.81 0.44
C VAL A 31 -3.26 16.00 1.17
N MET A 32 -3.74 15.13 2.06
CA MET A 32 -2.95 14.13 2.77
C MET A 32 -3.32 12.73 2.26
N PHE A 33 -2.32 11.93 1.92
CA PHE A 33 -2.49 10.52 1.57
C PHE A 33 -2.20 9.65 2.78
N HIS A 34 -3.11 8.74 3.12
CA HIS A 34 -2.94 7.77 4.20
C HIS A 34 -3.20 6.38 3.64
N SER A 35 -2.22 5.49 3.80
CA SER A 35 -2.38 4.07 3.51
C SER A 35 -2.70 3.34 4.80
N ASP A 36 -3.90 2.80 4.91
CA ASP A 36 -4.31 1.98 6.05
C ASP A 36 -3.80 0.53 5.89
N SER A 37 -2.48 0.39 5.72
CA SER A 37 -1.86 -0.91 5.51
C SER A 37 -1.81 -1.66 6.84
N ASN A 38 -2.86 -2.40 7.15
CA ASN A 38 -2.74 -3.53 8.06
C ASN A 38 -2.14 -4.70 7.26
N ASN A 39 -0.87 -5.00 7.50
CA ASN A 39 -0.17 -6.10 6.85
C ASN A 39 -0.26 -7.34 7.74
N ALA A 40 -1.47 -7.92 7.83
CA ALA A 40 -1.73 -9.12 8.61
C ALA A 40 -0.78 -10.28 8.24
N ASP A 41 -0.47 -10.45 6.96
CA ASP A 41 0.46 -11.48 6.48
C ASP A 41 1.91 -11.24 6.90
N VAL A 42 2.38 -9.98 6.89
CA VAL A 42 3.74 -9.65 7.38
C VAL A 42 3.81 -9.87 8.89
N SER A 43 2.75 -9.53 9.62
CA SER A 43 2.65 -9.79 11.05
C SER A 43 2.66 -11.29 11.36
N LEU A 44 1.95 -12.10 10.57
CA LEU A 44 1.97 -13.56 10.70
C LEU A 44 3.34 -14.13 10.35
N TYR A 45 3.97 -13.70 9.24
CA TYR A 45 5.30 -14.14 8.84
C TYR A 45 6.34 -13.79 9.91
N HIS A 46 6.34 -12.55 10.40
CA HIS A 46 7.24 -12.10 11.48
C HIS A 46 7.03 -12.93 12.75
N HIS A 47 5.78 -13.15 13.18
CA HIS A 47 5.47 -13.99 14.34
C HIS A 47 5.93 -15.44 14.15
N LEU A 48 5.67 -16.03 12.98
CA LEU A 48 6.10 -17.39 12.66
C LEU A 48 7.62 -17.51 12.63
N VAL A 49 8.32 -16.56 12.02
CA VAL A 49 9.79 -16.52 11.98
C VAL A 49 10.36 -16.37 13.39
N CYS A 50 9.88 -15.41 14.20
CA CYS A 50 10.32 -15.25 15.59
C CYS A 50 10.11 -16.53 16.42
N ARG A 51 8.97 -17.22 16.22
CA ARG A 51 8.68 -18.49 16.90
C ARG A 51 9.59 -19.64 16.44
N LEU A 52 9.94 -19.68 15.15
CA LEU A 52 10.79 -20.73 14.57
C LEU A 52 12.28 -20.51 14.85
N THR A 53 12.74 -19.27 15.00
CA THR A 53 14.16 -18.94 15.20
C THR A 53 14.59 -18.83 16.67
N ARG A 54 13.70 -19.08 17.65
CA ARG A 54 13.97 -18.91 19.10
C ARG A 54 14.61 -17.55 19.42
N LEU A 55 14.10 -16.47 18.83
CA LEU A 55 14.46 -15.10 19.22
C LEU A 55 13.53 -14.54 20.31
N VAL A 56 13.01 -15.42 21.16
CA VAL A 56 12.30 -15.11 22.42
C VAL A 56 12.92 -15.86 23.57
#